data_AF-A0A846E6F8-F1
#
_entry.id   AF-A0A846E6F8-F1
#
_cell.length_a   1.000
_cell.length_b   1.000
_cell.length_c   1.000
_cell.angle_alpha   90.00
_cell.angle_beta   90.00
_cell.angle_gamma   90.00
#
_symmetry.space_group_name_H-M   'P 1'
#
loop_
_entity.id
_entity.type
_entity.pdbx_description
1 polymer ?
#
loop_
_entity_poly.entity_id
_entity_poly.type
_entity_poly.pdbx_seq_one_letter_code
_entity_poly.pdbx_strand_id
1 'polypeptide(L)' 'METIETLSLNDQEALLELLQKRLIEQRRKILMGEIAEVRQEYAQGQVRFGSVADFMAELDE' A
#
# COMPACT_ATOMS: atom_id res chain seq x y z
N MET A 1 -13.15 -22.28 -1.65
CA MET A 1 -13.22 -22.53 -0.20
C MET A 1 -13.20 -24.02 0.07
N GLU A 2 -14.02 -24.81 -0.64
CA GLU A 2 -13.99 -26.28 -0.61
C GLU A 2 -12.57 -26.89 -0.69
N THR A 3 -11.69 -26.42 -1.59
CA THR A 3 -10.32 -26.97 -1.72
C THR A 3 -9.43 -26.66 -0.51
N ILE A 4 -9.68 -25.56 0.20
CA ILE A 4 -8.94 -25.21 1.43
C ILE A 4 -9.46 -26.08 2.58
N GLU A 5 -10.78 -26.31 2.63
CA GLU A 5 -11.42 -27.15 3.63
C GLU A 5 -11.01 -28.63 3.53
N THR A 6 -10.57 -29.08 2.35
CA THR A 6 -10.02 -30.43 2.15
C THR A 6 -8.57 -30.61 2.63
N LEU A 7 -7.87 -29.53 2.97
CA LEU A 7 -6.50 -29.60 3.50
C LEU A 7 -6.50 -30.09 4.95
N SER A 8 -5.40 -30.72 5.37
CA SER A 8 -5.17 -31.00 6.79
C SER A 8 -5.07 -29.69 7.59
N LEU A 9 -5.34 -29.73 8.89
CA LEU A 9 -5.22 -28.51 9.73
C LEU A 9 -3.82 -27.89 9.66
N ASN A 10 -2.78 -28.71 9.69
CA ASN A 10 -1.39 -28.23 9.56
C ASN A 10 -1.14 -27.53 8.22
N ASP A 11 -1.70 -28.06 7.13
CA ASP A 11 -1.55 -27.45 5.80
C ASP A 11 -2.36 -26.15 5.69
N GLN A 12 -3.54 -26.08 6.33
CA GLN A 12 -4.32 -24.84 6.43
C GLN A 12 -3.57 -23.76 7.22
N GLU A 13 -2.94 -24.12 8.34
CA GLU A 13 -2.11 -23.22 9.14
C GLU A 13 -0.90 -22.72 8.34
N ALA A 14 -0.17 -23.63 7.68
CA ALA A 14 0.96 -23.26 6.83
C ALA A 14 0.54 -22.34 5.66
N LEU A 15 -0.63 -22.60 5.07
CA LEU A 15 -1.20 -21.74 4.02
C LEU A 15 -1.54 -20.35 4.57
N LEU A 16 -2.13 -20.26 5.77
CA LEU A 16 -2.45 -18.99 6.40
C LEU A 16 -1.19 -18.16 6.65
N GLU A 17 -0.14 -18.77 7.20
CA GLU A 17 1.15 -18.09 7.40
C GLU A 17 1.76 -17.59 6.09
N LEU A 18 1.73 -18.42 5.04
CA LEU A 18 2.23 -18.05 3.72
C LEU A 18 1.45 -16.87 3.15
N LEU A 19 0.12 -16.90 3.24
CA LEU A 19 -0.74 -15.82 2.75
C LEU A 19 -0.51 -14.52 3.52
N GLN A 20 -0.33 -14.59 4.84
CA GLN A 20 -0.02 -13.43 5.66
C GLN A 20 1.31 -12.78 5.23
N LYS A 21 2.36 -13.57 5.00
CA LYS A 21 3.65 -13.07 4.51
C LYS A 21 3.50 -12.38 3.15
N ARG A 22 2.80 -13.03 2.21
CA ARG A 22 2.56 -12.48 0.86
C ARG A 22 1.77 -11.17 0.90
N LEU A 23 0.75 -11.08 1.76
CA LEU A 23 -0.05 -9.86 1.91
C LEU A 23 0.81 -8.69 2.42
N ILE A 24 1.68 -8.94 3.39
CA ILE A 24 2.62 -7.94 3.90
C ILE A 24 3.58 -7.48 2.80
N GLU A 25 4.14 -8.42 2.03
CA GLU A 25 5.03 -8.10 0.91
C GLU A 25 4.33 -7.27 -0.18
N GLN A 26 3.09 -7.61 -0.53
CA GLN A 26 2.30 -6.85 -1.50
C GLN A 26 2.03 -5.42 -1.01
N ARG A 27 1.64 -5.25 0.25
CA ARG A 27 1.45 -3.91 0.86
C ARG A 27 2.73 -3.09 0.82
N ARG A 28 3.88 -3.70 1.13
CA ARG A 28 5.19 -3.03 1.03
C ARG A 28 5.50 -2.59 -0.40
N LYS A 29 5.21 -3.42 -1.41
CA LYS A 29 5.42 -3.05 -2.81
C LYS A 29 4.57 -1.85 -3.22
N ILE A 30 3.30 -1.82 -2.81
CA ILE A 30 2.41 -0.68 -3.05
C ILE A 30 2.99 0.59 -2.43
N LEU A 31 3.36 0.54 -1.14
CA LEU A 31 3.95 1.67 -0.43
C LEU A 31 5.26 2.16 -1.07
N MET A 32 6.10 1.25 -1.58
CA MET A 32 7.32 1.65 -2.29
C MET A 32 7.02 2.36 -3.61
N GLY A 33 5.94 1.99 -4.30
CA GLY A 33 5.45 2.69 -5.48
C GLY A 33 5.03 4.12 -5.15
N GLU A 34 4.17 4.28 -4.15
CA GLU A 34 3.70 5.59 -3.67
C GLU A 34 4.86 6.49 -3.23
N ILE A 35 5.85 5.94 -2.51
CA ILE A 35 7.04 6.69 -2.10
C ILE A 35 7.89 7.11 -3.31
N ALA A 36 8.03 6.24 -4.32
CA ALA A 36 8.80 6.56 -5.51
C ALA A 36 8.14 7.70 -6.31
N GLU A 37 6.81 7.67 -6.42
CA GLU A 37 6.01 8.72 -7.06
C GLU A 37 6.19 10.06 -6.35
N VAL A 38 5.96 10.13 -5.04
CA VAL A 38 6.13 11.36 -4.26
C VAL A 38 7.56 11.91 -4.34
N ARG A 39 8.57 11.03 -4.31
CA ARG A 39 9.98 11.45 -4.47
C ARG A 39 10.25 12.02 -5.86
N GLN A 40 9.64 11.47 -6.90
CA GLN A 40 9.76 11.97 -8.25
C GLN A 40 9.10 13.35 -8.39
N GLU A 41 7.87 13.52 -7.89
CA GLU A 41 7.16 14.80 -7.89
C GLU A 41 7.97 15.88 -7.16
N TYR A 42 8.52 15.53 -5.99
CA TYR A 42 9.40 16.41 -5.23
C TYR A 42 10.63 16.83 -6.04
N ALA A 43 11.32 15.87 -6.66
CA ALA A 43 12.51 16.13 -7.48
C ALA A 43 12.21 16.97 -8.73
N GLN A 44 10.99 16.86 -9.27
CA GLN A 44 10.50 17.64 -10.40
C GLN A 44 9.95 19.02 -10.00
N GLY A 45 9.91 19.33 -8.69
CA GLY A 45 9.34 20.57 -8.18
C GLY A 45 7.81 20.62 -8.30
N GLN A 46 7.14 19.49 -8.51
CA GLN A 46 5.69 19.35 -8.59
C GLN A 46 5.05 19.23 -7.19
N VAL A 47 5.66 19.89 -6.20
CA VAL A 47 5.19 19.92 -4.82
C VAL A 47 5.04 21.38 -4.39
N ARG A 48 3.96 21.68 -3.67
CA ARG A 48 3.72 23.00 -3.09
C ARG A 48 3.80 22.92 -1.58
N PHE A 49 4.34 23.97 -0.97
CA PHE A 49 4.37 24.14 0.47
C PHE A 49 3.46 25.31 0.83
N GLY A 50 2.59 25.11 1.80
CA GLY A 50 1.63 26.12 2.23
C GLY A 50 0.99 25.74 3.55
N SER A 51 0.23 26.68 4.09
CA SER A 51 -0.65 26.45 5.23
C SER A 51 -1.86 25.61 4.82
N VAL A 52 -2.61 25.12 5.81
CA VAL A 52 -3.90 24.46 5.55
C VAL A 52 -4.86 25.40 4.82
N ALA A 53 -4.81 26.72 5.10
CA ALA A 53 -5.65 27.69 4.40
C ALA A 53 -5.29 27.79 2.91
N ASP A 54 -4.00 27.74 2.57
CA ASP A 54 -3.54 27.75 1.17
C ASP A 54 -4.01 26.48 0.43
N PHE A 55 -3.94 25.31 1.09
CA PHE A 55 -4.45 24.06 0.55
C PHE A 55 -5.97 24.09 0.30
N MET A 56 -6.75 24.61 1.26
CA MET A 56 -8.21 24.70 1.11
C MET A 56 -8.60 25.66 -0.03
N ALA A 57 -7.89 26.77 -0.19
CA ALA A 57 -8.14 27.70 -1.28
C ALA A 57 -7.91 27.09 -2.67
N GLU A 58 -6.94 26.18 -2.82
CA GLU A 58 -6.68 25.48 -4.09
C GLU A 58 -7.75 24.41 -4.43
N LEU A 59 -8.45 23.86 -3.45
CA LEU A 59 -9.53 22.88 -3.66
C LEU A 59 -10.87 23.51 -4.04
N ASP A 60 -11.05 24.79 -3.72
CA ASP A 60 -12.26 25.56 -3.98
C ASP A 60 -12.24 26.28 -5.36
N GLU A 61 -11.12 26.20 -6.10
CA GLU A 61 -10.98 26.61 -7.53
C GLU A 61 -11.49 25.52 -8.50
#